data_AF-A0A7K2MH82-F1
#
_entry.id   AF-A0A7K2MH82-F1
#
_cell.length_a   1.000
_cell.length_b   1.000
_cell.length_c   1.000
_cell.angle_alpha   90.00
_cell.angle_beta   90.00
_cell.angle_gamma   90.00
#
_symmetry.space_group_name_H-M   'P 1'
#
loop_
_entity.id
_entity.type
_entity.pdbx_description
1 polymer ?
#
loop_
_entity_poly.entity_id
_entity_poly.type
_entity_poly.pdbx_seq_one_letter_code
_entity_poly.pdbx_strand_id
1 'polypeptide(L)'
;SPPASVPAAAAADVDYDTWQRDCRTVMDAALPYLKERIADTRPGEKQAIVLDIDNTSLETDFGFSYPQPANRPVLEAAQYAQEHGVALFFVTARPGIIEAPTEWNLAHAGYESSGLYVRGFLDLFKDVAVYKTEQRAEIESKGYTIIANIGNSATDLSGGHAERTFKLPDYDGQLS
;
A
#
# COMPACT_ATOMS: atom_id res chain seq x y z
N SER A 1 -20.80 -36.55 3.13
CA SER A 1 -20.50 -35.37 2.30
C SER A 1 -18.99 -35.24 2.16
N PRO A 2 -18.44 -35.00 0.96
CA PRO A 2 -17.02 -34.74 0.81
C PRO A 2 -16.68 -33.36 1.40
N PRO A 3 -15.42 -33.12 1.81
CA PRO A 3 -15.00 -31.80 2.30
C PRO A 3 -15.03 -30.79 1.15
N ALA A 4 -15.48 -29.58 1.44
CA ALA A 4 -15.45 -28.45 0.51
C ALA A 4 -13.99 -28.12 0.17
N SER A 5 -13.68 -28.05 -1.13
CA SER A 5 -12.40 -27.55 -1.62
C SER A 5 -12.28 -26.07 -1.31
N VAL A 6 -11.22 -25.69 -0.57
CA VAL A 6 -10.82 -24.29 -0.40
C VAL A 6 -10.42 -23.78 -1.79
N PRO A 7 -10.95 -22.64 -2.28
CA PRO A 7 -10.49 -22.11 -3.56
C PRO A 7 -9.03 -21.70 -3.38
N ALA A 8 -8.14 -22.27 -4.20
CA ALA A 8 -6.82 -21.69 -4.38
C ALA A 8 -7.02 -20.29 -4.96
N ALA A 9 -6.35 -19.28 -4.38
CA ALA A 9 -6.27 -17.95 -4.98
C ALA A 9 -5.89 -18.13 -6.45
N ALA A 10 -6.75 -17.66 -7.36
CA ALA A 10 -6.43 -17.68 -8.76
C ALA A 10 -5.19 -16.81 -8.94
N ALA A 11 -4.05 -17.42 -9.24
CA ALA A 11 -2.92 -16.66 -9.74
C ALA A 11 -3.45 -15.85 -10.92
N ALA A 12 -3.26 -14.53 -10.91
CA ALA A 12 -3.63 -13.70 -12.05
C ALA A 12 -3.05 -14.33 -13.33
N ASP A 13 -3.77 -14.26 -14.45
CA ASP A 13 -3.24 -14.71 -15.75
C ASP A 13 -2.06 -13.82 -16.25
N VAL A 14 -1.58 -12.91 -15.39
CA VAL A 14 -0.49 -11.98 -15.65
C VAL A 14 0.80 -12.52 -15.07
N ASP A 15 1.84 -12.58 -15.89
CA ASP A 15 3.17 -12.96 -15.44
C ASP A 15 3.84 -11.86 -14.59
N TYR A 16 4.69 -12.30 -13.67
CA TYR A 16 5.40 -11.43 -12.72
C TYR A 16 6.18 -10.29 -13.40
N ASP A 17 6.87 -10.57 -14.50
CA ASP A 17 7.71 -9.58 -15.18
C ASP A 17 6.86 -8.49 -15.85
N THR A 18 5.67 -8.84 -16.33
CA THR A 18 4.67 -7.88 -16.79
C THR A 18 4.16 -7.02 -15.65
N TRP A 19 3.77 -7.62 -14.52
CA TRP A 19 3.32 -6.85 -13.35
C TRP A 19 4.37 -5.88 -12.80
N GLN A 20 5.63 -6.31 -12.70
CA GLN A 20 6.73 -5.44 -12.27
C GLN A 20 6.96 -4.27 -13.23
N ARG A 21 6.89 -4.49 -14.55
CA ARG A 21 7.04 -3.43 -15.55
C ARG A 21 5.89 -2.42 -15.51
N ASP A 22 4.68 -2.88 -15.29
CA ASP A 22 3.51 -2.00 -15.21
C ASP A 22 3.54 -1.19 -13.90
N CYS A 23 3.89 -1.82 -12.77
CA CYS A 23 4.16 -1.11 -11.51
C CYS A 23 5.28 -0.06 -11.67
N ARG A 24 6.38 -0.42 -12.33
CA ARG A 24 7.48 0.50 -12.65
C ARG A 24 7.01 1.70 -13.46
N THR A 25 6.16 1.50 -14.46
CA THR A 25 5.61 2.57 -15.29
C THR A 25 4.84 3.61 -14.43
N VAL A 26 4.02 3.14 -13.49
CA VAL A 26 3.31 4.04 -12.56
C VAL A 26 4.29 4.77 -11.63
N MET A 27 5.27 4.05 -11.10
CA MET A 27 6.23 4.64 -10.16
C MET A 27 7.23 5.59 -10.82
N ASP A 28 7.55 5.41 -12.10
CA ASP A 28 8.31 6.38 -12.91
C ASP A 28 7.54 7.69 -13.13
N ALA A 29 6.21 7.64 -13.17
CA ALA A 29 5.38 8.84 -13.19
C ALA A 29 5.21 9.45 -11.79
N ALA A 30 5.22 8.63 -10.74
CA ALA A 30 5.05 9.09 -9.36
C ALA A 30 6.31 9.75 -8.78
N LEU A 31 7.49 9.19 -9.05
CA LEU A 31 8.73 9.60 -8.41
C LEU A 31 9.11 11.07 -8.67
N PRO A 32 8.98 11.64 -9.89
CA PRO A 32 9.22 13.06 -10.11
C PRO A 32 8.32 13.96 -9.28
N TYR A 33 7.03 13.62 -9.17
CA TYR A 33 6.08 14.35 -8.33
C TYR A 33 6.48 14.28 -6.85
N LEU A 34 6.83 13.08 -6.36
CA LEU A 34 7.29 12.92 -4.97
C LEU A 34 8.54 13.77 -4.71
N LYS A 35 9.52 13.73 -5.60
CA LYS A 35 10.74 14.54 -5.51
C LYS A 35 10.45 16.03 -5.41
N GLU A 36 9.60 16.54 -6.30
CA GLU A 36 9.21 17.94 -6.32
C GLU A 36 8.47 18.32 -5.03
N ARG A 37 7.47 17.52 -4.63
CA ARG A 37 6.65 17.83 -3.46
C ARG A 37 7.42 17.74 -2.15
N ILE A 38 8.36 16.80 -2.05
CA ILE A 38 9.28 16.67 -0.92
C ILE A 38 10.23 17.87 -0.86
N ALA A 39 10.75 18.33 -1.99
CA ALA A 39 11.61 19.52 -2.04
C ALA A 39 10.84 20.80 -1.65
N ASP A 40 9.54 20.88 -1.94
CA ASP A 40 8.65 21.98 -1.57
C ASP A 40 8.01 21.80 -0.17
N THR A 41 8.71 21.15 0.76
CA THR A 41 8.24 21.00 2.14
C THR A 41 8.17 22.35 2.84
N ARG A 42 7.02 22.68 3.43
CA ARG A 42 6.86 23.93 4.18
C ARG A 42 7.49 23.83 5.57
N PRO A 43 7.99 24.94 6.16
CA PRO A 43 8.50 24.92 7.53
C PRO A 43 7.48 24.35 8.53
N GLY A 44 7.85 23.28 9.24
CA GLY A 44 7.01 22.59 10.22
C GLY A 44 5.98 21.62 9.64
N GLU A 45 5.92 21.44 8.33
CA GLU A 45 5.07 20.44 7.69
C GLU A 45 5.61 19.02 7.96
N LYS A 46 4.70 18.11 8.33
CA LYS A 46 4.99 16.67 8.38
C LYS A 46 4.41 16.03 7.13
N GLN A 47 5.24 15.53 6.24
CA GLN A 47 4.78 14.84 5.03
C GLN A 47 4.60 13.35 5.29
N ALA A 48 3.64 12.74 4.60
CA ALA A 48 3.40 11.31 4.62
C ALA A 48 3.09 10.73 3.24
N ILE A 49 3.47 9.47 3.03
CA ILE A 49 2.93 8.62 1.96
C ILE A 49 2.11 7.52 2.62
N VAL A 50 0.99 7.17 1.98
CA VAL A 50 0.15 6.02 2.35
C VAL A 50 0.26 4.95 1.26
N LEU A 51 0.51 3.71 1.69
CA LEU A 51 0.53 2.54 0.82
C LEU A 51 -0.54 1.53 1.24
N ASP A 52 -1.20 0.91 0.26
CA ASP A 52 -1.79 -0.41 0.47
C ASP A 52 -0.68 -1.50 0.53
N ILE A 53 -1.02 -2.72 0.97
CA ILE A 53 -0.08 -3.83 1.11
C ILE A 53 -0.18 -4.84 -0.04
N ASP A 54 -1.34 -5.47 -0.21
CA ASP A 54 -1.46 -6.69 -1.02
C ASP A 54 -1.42 -6.32 -2.52
N ASN A 55 -0.42 -6.84 -3.24
CA ASN A 55 -0.11 -6.49 -4.65
C ASN A 55 0.13 -4.99 -4.89
N THR A 56 0.39 -4.24 -3.80
CA THR A 56 0.85 -2.86 -3.81
C THR A 56 2.27 -2.79 -3.27
N SER A 57 2.45 -3.05 -1.97
CA SER A 57 3.76 -3.00 -1.31
C SER A 57 4.46 -4.36 -1.30
N LEU A 58 3.68 -5.43 -1.22
CA LEU A 58 4.14 -6.82 -1.14
C LEU A 58 3.59 -7.65 -2.30
N GLU A 59 4.42 -8.55 -2.84
CA GLU A 59 4.13 -9.41 -3.98
C GLU A 59 3.22 -10.58 -3.60
N THR A 60 1.98 -10.28 -3.19
CA THR A 60 1.12 -11.22 -2.44
C THR A 60 0.64 -12.39 -3.29
N ASP A 61 0.32 -12.15 -4.56
CA ASP A 61 -0.14 -13.20 -5.49
C ASP A 61 0.98 -13.79 -6.37
N PHE A 62 2.21 -13.28 -6.24
CA PHE A 62 3.36 -13.71 -7.06
C PHE A 62 4.28 -14.71 -6.34
N GLY A 63 3.67 -15.69 -5.66
CA GLY A 63 4.34 -16.87 -5.11
C GLY A 63 4.01 -17.16 -3.65
N PHE A 64 4.18 -18.42 -3.24
CA PHE A 64 4.02 -18.85 -1.84
C PHE A 64 5.35 -18.72 -1.09
N SER A 65 5.82 -17.50 -0.86
CA SER A 65 6.99 -17.22 -0.04
C SER A 65 6.61 -16.40 1.19
N TYR A 66 7.22 -16.74 2.33
CA TYR A 66 7.17 -15.93 3.54
C TYR A 66 8.60 -15.79 4.09
N PRO A 67 9.11 -14.58 4.33
CA PRO A 67 8.50 -13.28 4.05
C PRO A 67 8.16 -13.08 2.57
N GLN A 68 7.12 -12.28 2.30
CA GLN A 68 6.75 -11.92 0.93
C GLN A 68 7.73 -10.84 0.44
N PRO A 69 8.24 -10.92 -0.80
CA PRO A 69 9.09 -9.87 -1.33
C PRO A 69 8.36 -8.53 -1.46
N ALA A 70 9.12 -7.45 -1.56
CA ALA A 70 8.59 -6.14 -1.87
C ALA A 70 8.29 -6.01 -3.37
N ASN A 71 7.21 -5.30 -3.71
CA ASN A 71 7.07 -4.71 -5.05
C ASN A 71 8.18 -3.68 -5.26
N ARG A 72 9.24 -4.06 -6.00
CA ARG A 72 10.49 -3.30 -6.09
C ARG A 72 10.29 -1.83 -6.54
N PRO A 73 9.53 -1.53 -7.60
CA PRO A 73 9.22 -0.14 -7.96
C PRO A 73 8.62 0.72 -6.84
N VAL A 74 7.74 0.14 -6.01
CA VAL A 74 7.09 0.85 -4.90
C VAL A 74 8.07 1.04 -3.75
N LEU A 75 8.86 0.02 -3.43
CA LEU A 75 9.90 0.10 -2.42
C LEU A 75 10.93 1.20 -2.74
N GLU A 76 11.40 1.28 -3.99
CA GLU A 76 12.35 2.32 -4.41
C GLU A 76 11.83 3.75 -4.17
N ALA A 77 10.54 4.00 -4.45
CA ALA A 77 9.93 5.30 -4.21
C ALA A 77 9.69 5.57 -2.72
N ALA A 78 9.29 4.54 -1.96
CA ALA A 78 9.08 4.62 -0.53
C ALA A 78 10.41 4.92 0.20
N GLN A 79 11.48 4.20 -0.14
CA GLN A 79 12.82 4.43 0.40
C GLN A 79 13.31 5.84 0.08
N TYR A 80 13.13 6.31 -1.16
CA TYR A 80 13.46 7.70 -1.50
C TYR A 80 12.71 8.69 -0.59
N ALA A 81 11.40 8.50 -0.37
CA ALA A 81 10.63 9.38 0.49
C ALA A 81 11.10 9.32 1.97
N GLN A 82 11.35 8.12 2.48
CA GLN A 82 11.81 7.89 3.85
C GLN A 82 13.19 8.51 4.11
N GLU A 83 14.13 8.35 3.18
CA GLU A 83 15.46 8.98 3.22
C GLU A 83 15.38 10.52 3.28
N HIS A 84 14.28 11.10 2.79
CA HIS A 84 14.05 12.55 2.79
C HIS A 84 13.07 13.00 3.91
N GLY A 85 12.84 12.16 4.91
CA GLY A 85 12.10 12.50 6.12
C GLY A 85 10.57 12.42 6.00
N VAL A 86 10.06 11.78 4.94
CA VAL A 86 8.62 11.54 4.78
C VAL A 86 8.21 10.31 5.57
N ALA A 87 7.13 10.41 6.34
CA ALA A 87 6.57 9.27 7.06
C ALA A 87 5.88 8.29 6.11
N LEU A 88 6.03 6.99 6.36
CA LEU A 88 5.40 5.94 5.56
C LEU A 88 4.33 5.22 6.39
N PHE A 89 3.08 5.29 5.96
CA PHE A 89 1.98 4.58 6.61
C PHE A 89 1.40 3.51 5.68
N PHE A 90 0.96 2.40 6.28
CA PHE A 90 0.28 1.32 5.57
C PHE A 90 -1.18 1.25 5.98
N VAL A 91 -2.09 1.23 5.01
CA VAL A 91 -3.54 1.09 5.25
C VAL A 91 -4.07 -0.09 4.44
N THR A 92 -4.37 -1.19 5.13
CA THR A 92 -4.64 -2.50 4.51
C THR A 92 -6.00 -3.06 4.92
N ALA A 93 -6.56 -3.94 4.09
CA ALA A 93 -7.73 -4.74 4.43
C ALA A 93 -7.39 -6.00 5.27
N ARG A 94 -6.09 -6.30 5.50
CA ARG A 94 -5.65 -7.43 6.31
C ARG A 94 -6.28 -7.39 7.72
N PRO A 95 -6.69 -8.55 8.26
CA PRO A 95 -7.29 -8.60 9.59
C PRO A 95 -6.24 -8.39 10.67
N GLY A 96 -6.59 -7.71 11.76
CA GLY A 96 -5.64 -7.36 12.83
C GLY A 96 -5.00 -8.54 13.56
N ILE A 97 -5.56 -9.75 13.43
CA ILE A 97 -4.93 -10.97 13.96
C ILE A 97 -3.57 -11.29 13.31
N ILE A 98 -3.27 -10.73 12.13
CA ILE A 98 -1.98 -10.89 11.43
C ILE A 98 -1.16 -9.59 11.37
N GLU A 99 -1.43 -8.63 12.24
CA GLU A 99 -0.71 -7.35 12.29
C GLU A 99 0.79 -7.52 12.51
N ALA A 100 1.19 -8.18 13.60
CA ALA A 100 2.62 -8.36 13.93
C ALA A 100 3.41 -9.15 12.85
N PRO A 101 2.89 -10.26 12.27
CA PRO A 101 3.51 -10.89 11.10
C PRO A 101 3.61 -9.96 9.89
N THR A 102 2.59 -9.14 9.64
CA THR A 102 2.59 -8.18 8.52
C THR A 102 3.65 -7.10 8.72
N GLU A 103 3.74 -6.52 9.92
CA GLU A 103 4.75 -5.52 10.26
C GLU A 103 6.17 -6.08 10.15
N TRP A 104 6.40 -7.31 10.64
CA TRP A 104 7.69 -7.99 10.48
C TRP A 104 8.05 -8.20 9.01
N ASN A 105 7.08 -8.59 8.17
CA ASN A 105 7.30 -8.81 6.75
C ASN A 105 7.65 -7.49 6.03
N LEU A 106 6.93 -6.40 6.32
CA LEU A 106 7.23 -5.07 5.76
C LEU A 106 8.64 -4.61 6.14
N ALA A 107 9.03 -4.78 7.40
CA ALA A 107 10.38 -4.45 7.85
C ALA A 107 11.44 -5.32 7.15
N HIS A 108 11.20 -6.62 7.02
CA HIS A 108 12.09 -7.54 6.30
C HIS A 108 12.23 -7.18 4.82
N ALA A 109 11.14 -6.75 4.20
CA ALA A 109 11.09 -6.33 2.81
C ALA A 109 11.79 -4.97 2.55
N GLY A 110 12.19 -4.26 3.62
CA GLY A 110 12.99 -3.04 3.55
C GLY A 110 12.22 -1.73 3.80
N TYR A 111 10.99 -1.80 4.33
CA TYR A 111 10.20 -0.62 4.67
C TYR A 111 10.39 -0.20 6.14
N GLU A 112 10.62 1.08 6.38
CA GLU A 112 10.58 1.70 7.72
C GLU A 112 9.19 2.30 8.04
N SER A 113 8.25 1.44 8.47
CA SER A 113 6.87 1.86 8.77
C SER A 113 6.80 2.89 9.91
N SER A 114 6.08 3.99 9.67
CA SER A 114 5.65 4.95 10.70
C SER A 114 4.29 4.57 11.33
N GLY A 115 3.59 3.61 10.75
CA GLY A 115 2.35 3.04 11.29
C GLY A 115 1.66 2.10 10.31
N LEU A 116 1.06 1.04 10.86
CA LEU A 116 0.30 0.03 10.15
C LEU A 116 -1.16 0.06 10.64
N TYR A 117 -2.10 0.26 9.73
CA TYR A 117 -3.54 0.24 10.01
C TYR A 117 -4.16 -1.01 9.36
N VAL A 118 -4.49 -1.98 10.20
CA VAL A 118 -5.17 -3.24 9.89
C VAL A 118 -6.64 -3.19 10.32
N ARG A 119 -7.48 -4.03 9.72
CA ARG A 119 -8.90 -4.09 10.07
C ARG A 119 -9.09 -4.85 11.39
N GLY A 120 -9.52 -4.13 12.43
CA GLY A 120 -9.95 -4.73 13.68
C GLY A 120 -11.21 -5.60 13.49
N PHE A 121 -11.54 -6.42 14.49
CA PHE A 121 -12.67 -7.35 14.42
C PHE A 121 -14.01 -6.65 14.07
N LEU A 122 -14.27 -5.47 14.61
CA LEU A 122 -15.48 -4.69 14.30
C LEU A 122 -15.41 -4.04 12.91
N ASP A 123 -14.21 -3.68 12.44
CA ASP A 123 -14.02 -3.09 11.12
C ASP A 123 -14.22 -4.10 9.99
N LEU A 124 -14.14 -5.41 10.27
CA LEU A 124 -14.43 -6.46 9.29
C LEU A 124 -15.85 -6.38 8.71
N PHE A 125 -16.78 -5.76 9.44
CA PHE A 125 -18.16 -5.53 8.99
C PHE A 125 -18.36 -4.19 8.26
N LYS A 126 -17.35 -3.31 8.26
CA LYS A 126 -17.39 -2.04 7.52
C LYS A 126 -17.08 -2.27 6.04
N ASP A 127 -17.51 -1.32 5.21
CA ASP A 127 -17.02 -1.21 3.85
C ASP A 127 -15.52 -0.87 3.83
N VAL A 128 -14.76 -1.53 2.96
CA VAL A 128 -13.29 -1.38 2.91
C VAL A 128 -12.88 0.03 2.52
N ALA A 129 -13.55 0.64 1.54
CA ALA A 129 -13.24 2.01 1.11
C ALA A 129 -13.51 3.02 2.23
N VAL A 130 -14.62 2.84 2.96
CA VAL A 130 -14.94 3.67 4.13
C VAL A 130 -13.86 3.54 5.20
N TYR A 131 -13.49 2.31 5.56
CA TYR A 131 -12.42 2.07 6.54
C TYR A 131 -11.11 2.75 6.10
N LYS A 132 -10.66 2.53 4.86
CA LYS A 132 -9.40 3.11 4.37
C LYS A 132 -9.43 4.64 4.35
N THR A 133 -10.58 5.23 4.02
CA THR A 133 -10.80 6.68 4.08
C THR A 133 -10.68 7.21 5.51
N GLU A 134 -11.31 6.53 6.48
CA GLU A 134 -11.21 6.88 7.91
C GLU A 134 -9.75 6.86 8.39
N GLN A 135 -8.95 5.86 7.98
CA GLN A 135 -7.54 5.77 8.40
C GLN A 135 -6.69 6.91 7.82
N ARG A 136 -6.92 7.30 6.55
CA ARG A 136 -6.20 8.46 5.97
C ARG A 136 -6.59 9.76 6.64
N ALA A 137 -7.87 9.95 6.97
CA ALA A 137 -8.32 11.08 7.76
C ALA A 137 -7.68 11.09 9.17
N GLU A 138 -7.52 9.92 9.80
CA GLU A 138 -6.81 9.80 11.07
C GLU A 138 -5.34 10.22 10.95
N ILE A 139 -4.63 9.81 9.90
CA ILE A 139 -3.25 10.23 9.63
C ILE A 139 -3.16 11.75 9.49
N GLU A 140 -4.07 12.37 8.72
CA GLU A 140 -4.13 13.84 8.63
C GLU A 140 -4.39 14.50 9.99
N SER A 141 -5.27 13.91 10.81
CA SER A 141 -5.57 14.42 12.16
C SER A 141 -4.35 14.40 13.10
N LYS A 142 -3.35 13.56 12.82
CA LYS A 142 -2.04 13.53 13.52
C LYS A 142 -1.08 14.62 13.04
N GLY A 143 -1.53 15.48 12.12
CA GLY A 143 -0.80 16.63 11.58
C GLY A 143 0.03 16.33 10.34
N TYR A 144 -0.17 15.17 9.71
CA TYR A 144 0.50 14.83 8.46
C TYR A 144 -0.23 15.40 7.26
N THR A 145 0.53 15.81 6.24
CA THR A 145 0.02 16.04 4.89
C THR A 145 0.35 14.83 4.05
N ILE A 146 -0.68 14.10 3.59
CA ILE A 146 -0.51 12.91 2.75
C ILE A 146 -0.23 13.39 1.32
N ILE A 147 1.05 13.40 0.94
CA ILE A 147 1.48 13.86 -0.39
C ILE A 147 1.18 12.82 -1.47
N ALA A 148 1.19 11.53 -1.13
CA ALA A 148 0.80 10.47 -2.05
C ALA A 148 0.07 9.33 -1.36
N ASN A 149 -0.93 8.79 -2.04
CA ASN A 149 -1.59 7.53 -1.68
C ASN A 149 -1.48 6.55 -2.86
N ILE A 150 -0.89 5.39 -2.61
CA ILE A 150 -0.55 4.40 -3.65
C ILE A 150 -1.24 3.09 -3.30
N GLY A 151 -1.98 2.55 -4.26
CA GLY A 151 -2.74 1.31 -4.10
C GLY A 151 -3.14 0.74 -5.43
N ASN A 152 -3.49 -0.54 -5.46
CA ASN A 152 -3.86 -1.26 -6.66
C ASN A 152 -5.38 -1.43 -6.79
N SER A 153 -6.20 -1.09 -5.79
CA SER A 153 -7.66 -1.17 -5.87
C SER A 153 -8.32 0.22 -5.83
N ALA A 154 -9.53 0.32 -6.37
CA ALA A 154 -10.35 1.53 -6.25
C ALA A 154 -10.63 1.90 -4.78
N THR A 155 -10.76 0.90 -3.90
CA THR A 155 -11.03 1.12 -2.47
C THR A 155 -9.87 1.80 -1.75
N ASP A 156 -8.65 1.66 -2.28
CA ASP A 156 -7.45 2.25 -1.69
C ASP A 156 -7.40 3.75 -1.91
N LEU A 157 -7.97 4.21 -3.03
CA LEU A 157 -7.79 5.57 -3.54
C LEU A 157 -9.04 6.43 -3.38
N SER A 158 -10.22 5.81 -3.29
CA SER A 158 -11.49 6.53 -3.09
C SER A 158 -11.55 7.24 -1.74
N GLY A 159 -12.32 8.34 -1.66
CA GLY A 159 -12.58 9.05 -0.39
C GLY A 159 -11.63 10.21 -0.07
N GLY A 160 -10.62 10.48 -0.89
CA GLY A 160 -9.73 11.64 -0.72
C GLY A 160 -8.67 11.43 0.38
N HIS A 161 -8.28 12.51 1.06
CA HIS A 161 -7.22 12.55 2.09
C HIS A 161 -5.82 12.22 1.54
N ALA A 162 -5.53 12.70 0.33
CA ALA A 162 -4.21 12.71 -0.27
C ALA A 162 -4.15 13.80 -1.35
N GLU A 163 -3.00 14.47 -1.49
CA GLU A 163 -2.80 15.46 -2.56
C GLU A 163 -2.78 14.80 -3.94
N ARG A 164 -2.20 13.60 -4.04
CA ARG A 164 -2.17 12.80 -5.26
C ARG A 164 -2.36 11.32 -4.98
N THR A 165 -3.06 10.65 -5.88
CA THR A 165 -3.26 9.19 -5.85
C THR A 165 -2.54 8.54 -7.03
N PHE A 166 -1.96 7.37 -6.83
CA PHE A 166 -1.37 6.56 -7.88
C PHE A 166 -1.97 5.15 -7.86
N LYS A 167 -2.66 4.79 -8.96
CA LYS A 167 -3.29 3.49 -9.14
C LYS A 167 -2.32 2.53 -9.80
N LEU A 168 -1.94 1.48 -9.09
CA LEU A 168 -1.22 0.33 -9.63
C LEU A 168 -2.17 -0.58 -10.43
N PRO A 169 -1.65 -1.39 -11.36
CA PRO A 169 -2.46 -2.34 -12.11
C PRO A 169 -3.07 -3.41 -11.19
N ASP A 170 -4.37 -3.67 -11.36
CA ASP A 170 -5.11 -4.79 -10.76
C ASP A 170 -5.64 -5.79 -11.79
N TYR A 171 -5.47 -5.50 -13.09
CA TYR A 171 -5.90 -6.35 -14.20
C TYR A 171 -7.37 -6.78 -14.11
N ASP A 172 -8.26 -5.78 -14.04
CA ASP A 172 -9.71 -5.97 -13.90
C ASP A 172 -10.09 -6.69 -12.59
N GLY A 173 -9.31 -6.46 -11.53
CA GLY A 173 -9.54 -6.97 -10.19
C GLY A 173 -8.90 -8.33 -9.88
N GLN A 174 -8.11 -8.89 -10.81
CA GLN A 174 -7.37 -10.13 -10.59
C GLN A 174 -6.33 -10.04 -9.48
N LEU A 175 -5.83 -8.84 -9.16
CA LEU A 175 -4.88 -8.61 -8.07
C LEU A 175 -5.45 -7.76 -6.92
N SER A 176 -6.76 -7.47 -6.90
CA SER A 176 -7.39 -6.57 -5.90
C SER A 176 -7.59 -7.19 -4.52
#